data_AF-A0A0K8J6B3-F1
#
_entry.id   AF-A0A0K8J6B3-F1
#
_cell.length_a   1.000
_cell.length_b   1.000
_cell.length_c   1.000
_cell.angle_alpha   90.00
_cell.angle_beta   90.00
_cell.angle_gamma   90.00
#
_symmetry.space_group_name_H-M   'P 1'
#
loop_
_entity.id
_entity.type
_entity.pdbx_description
1 polymer ?
#
loop_
_entity_poly.entity_id
_entity_poly.type
_entity_poly.pdbx_seq_one_letter_code
_entity_poly.pdbx_strand_id
1 'polypeptide(L)'
;MLTVLFSFAQEESKNVSYNLKWRVKKKFERGELIINTTRFLGYDKDEYGDLVINPKEAEIVKRIFEDYLKGKGTFTIAKELNAENIPTVAGGRWQESLEFYR
;
A
#
# COMPACT_ATOMS: atom_id res chain seq x y z
N MET A 1 40.65 -14.67 -18.56
CA MET A 1 40.66 -13.62 -17.51
C MET A 1 39.33 -12.86 -17.40
N LEU A 2 38.59 -12.59 -18.48
CA LEU A 2 37.29 -11.89 -18.43
C LEU A 2 36.22 -12.60 -17.55
N THR A 3 36.19 -13.93 -17.57
CA THR A 3 35.26 -14.76 -16.78
C THR A 3 35.43 -14.60 -15.27
N VAL A 4 36.65 -14.28 -14.80
CA VAL A 4 36.95 -14.06 -13.37
C VAL A 4 36.36 -12.72 -12.92
N LEU A 5 36.48 -11.67 -13.74
CA LEU A 5 35.86 -10.36 -13.48
C LEU A 5 34.33 -10.45 -13.46
N PHE A 6 33.74 -11.21 -14.39
CA PHE A 6 32.29 -11.47 -14.37
C PHE A 6 31.85 -12.22 -13.11
N SER A 7 32.64 -13.20 -12.65
CA SER A 7 32.34 -13.94 -11.43
C SER A 7 32.34 -13.02 -10.20
N PHE A 8 33.33 -12.11 -10.12
CA PHE A 8 33.42 -11.12 -9.05
C PHE A 8 32.27 -10.10 -9.07
N ALA A 9 31.96 -9.52 -10.24
CA ALA A 9 30.85 -8.58 -10.39
C ALA A 9 29.48 -9.24 -10.07
N GLN A 10 29.31 -10.52 -10.43
CA GLN A 10 28.11 -11.28 -10.10
C GLN A 10 28.03 -11.56 -8.59
N GLU A 11 29.15 -11.84 -7.94
CA GLU A 11 29.22 -12.05 -6.49
C GLU A 11 28.92 -10.76 -5.72
N GLU A 12 29.48 -9.61 -6.12
CA GLU A 12 29.13 -8.31 -5.55
C GLU A 12 27.65 -7.99 -5.74
N SER A 13 27.08 -8.24 -6.93
CA SER A 13 25.65 -8.03 -7.19
C SER A 13 24.77 -8.89 -6.27
N LYS A 14 25.14 -10.17 -6.07
CA LYS A 14 24.46 -11.05 -5.12
C LYS A 14 24.58 -10.54 -3.68
N ASN A 15 25.77 -10.06 -3.30
CA ASN A 15 26.03 -9.56 -1.96
C ASN A 15 25.24 -8.26 -1.68
N VAL A 16 25.15 -7.36 -2.66
CA VAL A 16 24.29 -6.15 -2.60
C VAL A 16 22.82 -6.53 -2.44
N SER A 17 22.33 -7.48 -3.24
CA SER A 17 20.95 -7.97 -3.12
C SER A 17 20.66 -8.57 -1.75
N TYR A 18 21.60 -9.36 -1.23
CA TYR A 18 21.51 -9.95 0.11
C TYR A 18 21.44 -8.87 1.19
N ASN A 19 22.34 -7.89 1.15
CA ASN A 19 22.37 -6.79 2.11
C ASN A 19 21.10 -5.94 2.08
N LEU A 20 20.52 -5.70 0.89
CA LEU A 20 19.24 -5.00 0.77
C LEU A 20 18.10 -5.78 1.44
N LYS A 21 17.99 -7.09 1.17
CA LYS A 21 16.98 -7.95 1.80
C LYS A 21 17.15 -8.01 3.31
N TRP A 22 18.39 -8.13 3.78
CA TRP A 22 18.70 -8.15 5.20
C TRP A 22 18.34 -6.83 5.88
N ARG A 23 18.62 -5.69 5.25
CA ARG A 23 18.21 -4.36 5.73
C ARG A 23 16.69 -4.25 5.84
N VAL A 24 15.94 -4.70 4.83
CA VAL A 24 14.48 -4.72 4.87
C VAL A 24 13.98 -5.60 6.01
N LYS A 25 14.49 -6.83 6.13
CA LYS A 25 14.14 -7.75 7.23
C LYS A 25 14.40 -7.13 8.61
N LYS A 26 15.56 -6.50 8.81
CA LYS A 26 15.91 -5.82 10.05
C LYS A 26 15.00 -4.65 10.39
N LYS A 27 14.53 -3.90 9.38
CA LYS A 27 13.53 -2.85 9.58
C LYS A 27 12.19 -3.41 10.04
N PHE A 28 11.72 -4.49 9.40
CA PHE A 28 10.52 -5.19 9.84
C PHE A 28 10.65 -5.76 11.26
N GLU A 29 11.80 -6.34 11.64
CA GLU A 29 12.05 -6.83 13.01
C GLU A 29 12.01 -5.71 14.07
N ARG A 30 12.41 -4.49 13.70
CA ARG A 30 12.34 -3.30 14.58
C ARG A 30 10.95 -2.66 14.61
N GLY A 31 9.97 -3.19 13.87
CA GLY A 31 8.64 -2.60 13.75
C GLY A 31 8.59 -1.34 12.88
N GLU A 32 9.69 -1.00 12.18
CA GLU A 32 9.71 0.11 11.22
C GLU A 32 8.95 -0.31 9.95
N LEU A 33 7.70 0.14 9.84
CA LEU A 33 6.83 -0.17 8.70
C LEU A 33 7.29 0.60 7.45
N ILE A 34 7.93 -0.11 6.51
CA ILE A 34 8.18 0.40 5.16
C ILE A 34 6.90 0.23 4.33
N ILE A 35 5.84 0.95 4.69
CA ILE A 35 4.58 0.93 3.95
C ILE A 35 4.58 2.11 2.97
N ASN A 36 4.14 1.86 1.73
CA ASN A 36 3.81 2.91 0.79
C ASN A 36 2.46 3.53 1.22
N THR A 37 2.51 4.64 1.95
CA THR A 37 1.33 5.34 2.48
C THR A 37 0.57 6.09 1.40
N THR A 38 1.15 6.27 0.20
CA THR A 38 0.52 7.01 -0.91
C THR A 38 -0.74 6.31 -1.44
N ARG A 39 -1.06 5.10 -0.96
CA ARG A 39 -2.27 4.35 -1.33
C ARG A 39 -3.05 3.79 -0.14
N PHE A 40 -2.76 4.21 1.10
CA PHE A 40 -3.41 3.67 2.29
C PHE A 40 -4.49 4.63 2.79
N LEU A 41 -5.76 4.26 2.61
CA LEU A 41 -6.89 5.12 2.99
C LEU A 41 -7.09 5.11 4.49
N GLY A 42 -7.20 6.29 5.10
CA GLY A 42 -7.44 6.44 6.54
C GLY A 42 -6.17 6.62 7.38
N TYR A 43 -4.99 6.51 6.78
CA TYR A 43 -3.71 6.68 7.48
C TYR A 43 -2.75 7.57 6.68
N ASP A 44 -2.27 8.62 7.33
CA ASP A 44 -1.17 9.46 6.85
C ASP A 44 0.15 9.08 7.52
N LYS A 45 1.26 9.60 7.00
CA LYS A 45 2.56 9.54 7.66
C LYS A 45 2.83 10.85 8.39
N ASP A 46 3.28 10.74 9.63
CA ASP A 46 3.89 11.86 10.34
C ASP A 46 5.31 12.16 9.81
N GLU A 47 5.90 13.26 10.25
CA GLU A 47 7.29 13.66 9.92
C GLU A 47 8.33 12.58 10.29
N TYR A 48 7.99 11.71 11.26
CA TYR A 48 8.82 10.60 11.72
C TYR A 48 8.58 9.27 10.98
N GLY A 49 7.59 9.23 10.08
CA GLY A 49 7.24 8.05 9.29
C GLY A 49 6.27 7.07 9.97
N ASP A 50 5.75 7.44 11.14
CA ASP A 50 4.69 6.71 11.85
C ASP A 50 3.32 6.90 11.19
N LEU A 51 2.46 5.88 11.28
CA LEU A 51 1.10 5.90 10.73
C LEU A 51 0.18 6.68 11.67
N VAL A 52 -0.30 7.83 11.23
CA VAL A 52 -1.26 8.67 11.95
C VAL A 52 -2.63 8.54 11.28
N ILE A 53 -3.69 8.42 12.08
CA ILE A 53 -5.05 8.33 11.55
C ILE A 53 -5.45 9.69 10.96
N ASN A 54 -5.83 9.71 9.69
CA ASN A 54 -6.44 10.90 9.09
C ASN A 54 -7.95 10.90 9.38
N PRO A 55 -8.47 11.81 10.20
CA PRO A 55 -9.88 11.79 10.62
C PRO A 55 -10.86 11.94 9.44
N LYS A 56 -10.48 12.69 8.39
CA LYS A 56 -11.35 12.90 7.22
C LYS A 56 -11.50 11.63 6.39
N GLU A 57 -10.39 10.93 6.15
CA GLU A 57 -10.42 9.66 5.42
C GLU A 57 -10.99 8.53 6.28
N ALA A 58 -10.76 8.56 7.59
CA ALA A 58 -11.30 7.58 8.53
C ALA A 58 -12.84 7.58 8.56
N GLU A 59 -13.48 8.73 8.37
CA GLU A 59 -14.94 8.83 8.27
C GLU A 59 -15.47 8.12 7.01
N ILE A 60 -14.79 8.28 5.87
CA ILE A 60 -15.12 7.56 4.62
C ILE A 60 -15.00 6.06 4.83
N VAL A 61 -13.92 5.59 5.48
CA VAL A 61 -13.72 4.17 5.79
C VAL A 61 -14.84 3.65 6.70
N LYS A 62 -15.17 4.35 7.78
CA LYS A 62 -16.27 3.96 8.68
C LYS A 62 -17.58 3.83 7.94
N ARG A 63 -17.91 4.80 7.08
CA ARG A 63 -19.13 4.77 6.26
C ARG A 63 -19.17 3.54 5.34
N ILE A 64 -18.07 3.22 4.67
CA ILE A 64 -17.96 2.02 3.83
C ILE A 64 -18.25 0.76 4.63
N PHE A 65 -17.68 0.65 5.83
CA PHE A 65 -17.93 -0.49 6.73
C PHE A 65 -19.38 -0.56 7.19
N GLU A 66 -20.00 0.56 7.56
CA GLU A 66 -21.41 0.61 7.94
C GLU A 66 -22.32 0.20 6.78
N ASP A 67 -22.06 0.69 5.57
CA ASP A 67 -22.84 0.35 4.38
C ASP A 67 -22.68 -1.12 4.00
N TYR A 68 -21.48 -1.67 4.16
CA TYR A 68 -21.23 -3.10 4.01
C TYR A 68 -21.99 -3.94 5.05
N LEU A 69 -21.99 -3.52 6.32
CA LEU A 69 -22.74 -4.18 7.40
C LEU A 69 -24.26 -4.09 7.22
N LYS A 70 -24.76 -3.03 6.58
CA LYS A 70 -26.16 -2.89 6.16
C LYS A 70 -26.52 -3.81 4.98
N GLY A 71 -25.57 -4.58 4.45
CA GLY A 71 -25.78 -5.53 3.37
C GLY A 71 -25.63 -4.95 1.96
N LYS A 72 -25.08 -3.74 1.81
CA LYS A 72 -24.78 -3.20 0.48
C LYS A 72 -23.58 -3.94 -0.11
N GLY A 73 -23.69 -4.34 -1.39
CA GLY A 73 -22.57 -4.90 -2.14
C GLY A 73 -21.48 -3.86 -2.39
N THR A 74 -20.24 -4.32 -2.47
CA THR A 74 -19.06 -3.47 -2.76
C THR A 74 -19.23 -2.65 -4.04
N PHE A 75 -19.89 -3.20 -5.07
CA PHE A 75 -20.26 -2.51 -6.30
C PHE A 75 -21.13 -1.29 -6.05
N THR A 76 -22.19 -1.44 -5.25
CA THR A 76 -23.13 -0.35 -4.93
C THR A 76 -22.44 0.76 -4.15
N ILE A 77 -21.60 0.38 -3.18
CA ILE A 77 -20.83 1.33 -2.37
C ILE A 77 -19.86 2.13 -3.24
N ALA A 78 -19.10 1.46 -4.13
CA ALA A 78 -18.19 2.14 -5.05
C ALA A 78 -18.92 3.13 -5.98
N LYS A 79 -20.10 2.73 -6.48
CA LYS A 79 -20.92 3.58 -7.33
C LYS A 79 -21.48 4.81 -6.59
N GLU A 80 -21.95 4.63 -5.36
CA GLU A 80 -22.41 5.74 -4.50
C GLU A 80 -21.28 6.73 -4.21
N LEU A 81 -20.10 6.22 -3.82
CA LEU A 81 -18.91 7.05 -3.57
C LEU A 81 -18.45 7.81 -4.82
N ASN A 82 -18.48 7.15 -5.98
CA ASN A 82 -18.17 7.78 -7.27
C ASN A 82 -19.20 8.85 -7.65
N ALA A 83 -20.49 8.64 -7.36
CA ALA A 83 -21.55 9.61 -7.64
C ALA A 83 -21.45 10.86 -6.75
N GLU A 84 -20.97 10.68 -5.52
CA GLU A 84 -20.73 11.76 -4.56
C GLU A 84 -19.39 12.50 -4.80
N ASN A 85 -18.67 12.17 -5.89
CA ASN A 85 -17.34 12.71 -6.21
C ASN A 85 -16.32 12.53 -5.08
N ILE A 86 -16.39 11.44 -4.32
CA ILE A 86 -15.40 11.11 -3.31
C ILE A 86 -14.23 10.39 -4.01
N PRO A 87 -13.05 11.02 -4.17
CA PRO A 87 -11.91 10.37 -4.79
C PRO A 87 -11.31 9.31 -3.86
N THR A 88 -10.65 8.32 -4.46
CA THR A 88 -9.76 7.40 -3.72
C THR A 88 -8.50 8.12 -3.23
N VAL A 89 -7.71 7.50 -2.34
CA VAL A 89 -6.41 8.03 -1.83
C VAL A 89 -5.51 8.53 -2.96
N ALA A 90 -5.53 7.84 -4.10
CA ALA A 90 -4.70 8.15 -5.26
C ALA A 90 -5.34 9.19 -6.21
N GLY A 91 -6.45 9.83 -5.83
CA GLY A 91 -7.20 10.78 -6.66
C GLY A 91 -8.01 10.14 -7.78
N GLY A 92 -8.10 8.80 -7.83
CA GLY A 92 -8.81 8.05 -8.86
C GLY A 92 -10.26 7.70 -8.47
N ARG A 93 -11.00 7.12 -9.42
CA ARG A 93 -12.36 6.58 -9.19
C ARG A 93 -12.29 5.27 -8.42
N TRP A 94 -13.31 5.01 -7.60
CA TRP A 94 -13.49 3.72 -6.93
C TRP A 94 -13.72 2.63 -7.97
N GLN A 95 -12.96 1.54 -7.87
CA GLN A 95 -13.12 0.38 -8.74
C GLN A 95 -14.39 -0.37 -8.34
N GLU A 96 -15.26 -0.57 -9.32
CA GLU A 96 -16.54 -1.22 -9.11
C GLU A 96 -16.41 -2.76 -9.24
N SER A 97 -15.29 -3.30 -9.74
CA SER A 97 -15.17 -4.70 -10.14
C SER A 97 -14.27 -5.58 -9.27
N LEU A 98 -14.65 -6.85 -9.22
CA LEU A 98 -13.89 -8.00 -8.73
C LEU A 98 -13.13 -8.65 -9.91
N GLU A 99 -12.33 -7.89 -10.65
CA GLU A 99 -11.46 -8.45 -11.70
C GLU A 99 -10.17 -9.02 -11.07
N PHE A 100 -10.27 -10.20 -10.43
CA PHE A 100 -9.10 -10.99 -10.01
C PHE A 100 -9.14 -12.43 -10.52
N TYR A 101 -9.88 -12.68 -11.61
CA TYR A 101 -9.84 -13.96 -12.33
C TYR A 101 -9.73 -13.67 -13.84
N ARG A 102 -8.52 -13.38 -14.31
CA ARG A 102 -8.13 -13.58 -15.71
C ARG A 102 -6.66 -13.88 -15.83
#